data_AF-A0A850SEH0-F1
#
_entry.id   AF-A0A850SEH0-F1
#
_cell.length_a   1.000
_cell.length_b   1.000
_cell.length_c   1.000
_cell.angle_alpha   90.00
_cell.angle_beta   90.00
_cell.angle_gamma   90.00
#
_symmetry.space_group_name_H-M   'P 1'
#
loop_
_entity.id
_entity.type
_entity.pdbx_description
1 polymer ?
#
loop_
_entity_poly.entity_id
_entity_poly.type
_entity_poly.pdbx_seq_one_letter_code
_entity_poly.pdbx_strand_id
1 'polypeptide(L)'
;MKFQFECDGRYEAEKLAALVSVQKDGTVYVAGVTAVIGSEVVVKLKDKSSHAVVLKDRKNAERLEALLKSIAAGKSTVVSSDFAGSVAEISVKD
;
A
#
# COMPACT_ATOMS: atom_id res chain seq x y z
N MET A 1 13.66 3.57 -4.18
CA MET A 1 13.44 4.04 -2.79
C MET A 1 12.65 3.00 -2.01
N LYS A 2 12.96 2.78 -0.73
CA LYS A 2 12.26 1.81 0.14
C LYS A 2 11.39 2.55 1.15
N PHE A 3 10.15 2.11 1.30
CA PHE A 3 9.18 2.59 2.28
C PHE A 3 8.85 1.49 3.29
N GLN A 4 8.67 1.90 4.53
CA GLN A 4 8.20 1.03 5.62
C GLN A 4 6.98 1.66 6.28
N PHE A 5 5.95 0.82 6.47
CA PHE A 5 4.68 1.18 7.08
C PHE A 5 4.39 0.25 8.25
N GLU A 6 4.26 0.82 9.44
CA GLU A 6 3.86 0.08 10.63
C GLU A 6 2.33 -0.06 10.62
N CYS A 7 1.86 -1.31 10.60
CA CYS A 7 0.46 -1.67 10.45
C CYS A 7 -0.16 -2.11 11.80
N ASP A 8 -1.48 -2.23 11.86
CA ASP A 8 -2.17 -2.77 13.04
C ASP A 8 -2.01 -4.31 13.11
N GLY A 9 -0.79 -4.73 13.39
CA GLY A 9 -0.41 -6.14 13.48
C GLY A 9 0.03 -6.75 12.14
N ARG A 10 0.40 -8.03 12.23
CA ARG A 10 0.97 -8.78 11.10
C ARG A 10 0.01 -8.95 9.94
N TYR A 11 -1.27 -9.20 10.23
CA TYR A 11 -2.27 -9.43 9.20
C TYR A 11 -2.43 -8.22 8.27
N GLU A 12 -2.45 -7.01 8.85
CA GLU A 12 -2.55 -5.77 8.08
C GLU A 12 -1.30 -5.51 7.23
N ALA A 13 -0.12 -5.82 7.75
CA ALA A 13 1.14 -5.72 7.01
C ALA A 13 1.19 -6.69 5.82
N GLU A 14 0.82 -7.95 6.03
CA GLU A 14 0.75 -8.98 4.99
C GLU A 14 -0.28 -8.60 3.92
N LYS A 15 -1.46 -8.14 4.33
CA LYS A 15 -2.51 -7.65 3.42
C LYS A 15 -1.99 -6.49 2.57
N LEU A 16 -1.32 -5.51 3.15
CA LEU A 16 -0.76 -4.38 2.40
C LEU A 16 0.28 -4.86 1.39
N ALA A 17 1.22 -5.71 1.80
CA ALA A 17 2.26 -6.25 0.91
C ALA A 17 1.64 -7.01 -0.27
N ALA A 18 0.57 -7.77 -0.05
CA ALA A 18 -0.16 -8.47 -1.09
C ALA A 18 -0.90 -7.53 -2.06
N LEU A 19 -1.57 -6.48 -1.56
CA LEU A 19 -2.30 -5.51 -2.39
C LEU A 19 -1.38 -4.74 -3.34
N VAL A 20 -0.14 -4.44 -2.92
CA VAL A 20 0.85 -3.74 -3.75
C VAL A 20 1.83 -4.68 -4.47
N SER A 21 1.59 -6.00 -4.44
CA SER A 21 2.47 -6.97 -5.08
C SER A 21 2.58 -6.77 -6.59
N VAL A 22 3.79 -6.98 -7.11
CA VAL A 22 4.08 -6.89 -8.54
C VAL A 22 3.57 -8.16 -9.22
N GLN A 23 2.72 -7.98 -10.23
CA GLN A 23 2.15 -9.04 -11.05
C GLN A 23 3.16 -9.52 -12.11
N LYS A 24 2.84 -10.63 -12.79
CA LYS A 24 3.69 -11.20 -13.85
C LYS A 24 3.96 -10.23 -15.00
N ASP A 25 3.05 -9.29 -15.24
CA ASP A 25 3.17 -8.26 -16.27
C ASP A 25 3.92 -7.00 -15.80
N GLY A 26 4.45 -7.01 -14.56
CA GLY A 26 5.17 -5.89 -13.96
C GLY A 26 4.27 -4.78 -13.40
N THR A 27 2.95 -4.95 -13.39
CA THR A 27 2.01 -3.98 -12.83
C THR A 27 1.57 -4.35 -11.40
N VAL A 28 0.87 -3.45 -10.71
CA VAL A 28 0.23 -3.71 -9.41
C VAL A 28 -1.30 -3.72 -9.52
N TYR A 29 -1.99 -4.32 -8.54
CA TYR A 29 -3.46 -4.32 -8.47
C TYR A 29 -4.06 -2.97 -8.08
N VAL A 30 -3.27 -2.11 -7.41
CA VAL A 30 -3.73 -0.80 -6.94
C VAL A 30 -4.13 0.11 -8.10
N ALA A 31 -5.33 0.67 -8.00
CA ALA A 31 -5.83 1.73 -8.87
C ALA A 31 -5.88 3.10 -8.17
N GLY A 32 -5.87 3.14 -6.83
CA GLY A 32 -5.81 4.39 -6.07
C GLY A 32 -6.29 4.24 -4.63
N VAL A 33 -6.62 5.38 -4.01
CA VAL A 33 -7.17 5.47 -2.65
C VAL A 33 -8.57 6.06 -2.72
N THR A 34 -9.53 5.40 -2.06
CA THR A 34 -10.93 5.86 -1.97
C THR A 34 -11.13 6.79 -0.79
N ALA A 35 -10.55 6.47 0.37
CA ALA A 35 -10.69 7.25 1.59
C ALA A 35 -9.54 6.98 2.58
N VAL A 36 -9.34 7.92 3.51
CA VAL A 36 -8.50 7.75 4.70
C VAL A 36 -9.33 8.12 5.92
N ILE A 37 -9.45 7.22 6.88
CA ILE A 37 -10.32 7.35 8.06
C ILE A 37 -9.49 7.01 9.30
N GLY A 38 -9.04 8.02 10.04
CA GLY A 38 -8.14 7.79 11.19
C GLY A 38 -6.81 7.20 10.75
N SER A 39 -6.51 5.96 11.16
CA SER A 39 -5.34 5.20 10.71
C SER A 39 -5.65 4.17 9.62
N GLU A 40 -6.87 4.15 9.07
CA GLU A 40 -7.27 3.25 8.00
C GLU A 40 -7.15 3.92 6.62
N VAL A 41 -6.62 3.17 5.64
CA VAL A 41 -6.58 3.56 4.22
C VAL A 41 -7.43 2.58 3.42
N VAL A 42 -8.45 3.10 2.72
CA VAL A 42 -9.28 2.32 1.80
C VAL A 42 -8.67 2.37 0.41
N VAL A 43 -8.08 1.25 -0.02
CA VAL A 43 -7.40 1.07 -1.30
C VAL A 43 -8.39 0.58 -2.35
N LYS A 44 -8.42 1.23 -3.51
CA LYS A 44 -9.18 0.79 -4.68
C LYS A 44 -8.30 -0.05 -5.59
N LEU A 45 -8.79 -1.20 -6.03
CA LEU A 45 -8.11 -2.06 -6.99
C LEU A 45 -8.64 -1.87 -8.41
N LYS A 46 -7.88 -2.36 -9.40
CA LYS A 46 -8.24 -2.28 -10.83
C LYS A 46 -9.51 -3.04 -11.19
N ASP A 47 -9.87 -4.07 -10.43
CA ASP A 47 -11.14 -4.82 -10.57
C ASP A 47 -12.35 -4.09 -9.95
N LYS A 48 -12.14 -2.86 -9.43
CA LYS A 48 -13.13 -1.99 -8.77
C LYS A 48 -13.52 -2.43 -7.35
N SER A 49 -12.94 -3.49 -6.81
CA SER A 49 -13.05 -3.80 -5.38
C SER A 49 -12.35 -2.72 -4.53
N SER A 50 -12.68 -2.68 -3.24
CA SER A 50 -12.03 -1.81 -2.26
C SER A 50 -11.70 -2.60 -1.00
N HIS A 51 -10.48 -2.42 -0.51
CA HIS A 51 -9.97 -3.08 0.68
C HIS A 51 -9.42 -2.05 1.64
N ALA A 52 -9.75 -2.17 2.92
CA ALA A 52 -9.15 -1.36 3.97
C ALA A 52 -7.83 -1.97 4.41
N VAL A 53 -6.85 -1.11 4.74
CA VAL A 53 -5.64 -1.46 5.48
C VAL A 53 -5.58 -0.55 6.71
N VAL A 54 -5.46 -1.14 7.89
CA VAL A 54 -5.37 -0.40 9.16
C VAL A 54 -3.91 -0.27 9.57
N LEU A 55 -3.46 0.96 9.76
CA LEU A 55 -2.11 1.29 10.15
C LEU A 55 -2.03 1.53 11.66
N LYS A 56 -0.81 1.45 12.22
CA LYS A 56 -0.59 1.72 13.65
C LYS A 56 -1.05 3.10 14.08
N ASP A 57 -0.89 4.09 13.21
CA ASP A 57 -1.28 5.47 13.47
C ASP A 57 -1.62 6.23 12.18
N ARG A 58 -2.22 7.41 12.36
CA ARG A 58 -2.60 8.31 11.27
C ARG A 58 -1.40 8.75 10.41
N LYS A 59 -0.21 8.88 11.00
CA LYS A 59 0.99 9.30 10.27
C LYS A 59 1.41 8.24 9.24
N ASN A 60 1.32 6.96 9.59
CA ASN A 60 1.55 5.86 8.65
C ASN A 60 0.49 5.84 7.56
N ALA A 61 -0.79 6.08 7.90
CA ALA A 61 -1.88 6.16 6.93
C ALA A 61 -1.68 7.29 5.89
N GLU A 62 -1.33 8.50 6.34
CA GLU A 62 -1.06 9.64 5.44
C GLU A 62 0.14 9.40 4.52
N ARG A 63 1.21 8.78 5.04
CA ARG A 63 2.38 8.38 4.23
C ARG A 63 2.00 7.32 3.20
N LEU A 64 1.15 6.36 3.56
CA LEU A 64 0.71 5.31 2.65
C LEU A 64 -0.18 5.89 1.56
N GLU A 65 -1.13 6.76 1.93
CA GLU A 65 -1.99 7.47 0.98
C GLU A 65 -1.16 8.21 -0.08
N ALA A 66 -0.14 8.95 0.35
CA ALA A 66 0.74 9.68 -0.56
C ALA A 66 1.46 8.76 -1.54
N LEU A 67 2.00 7.63 -1.05
CA LEU A 67 2.66 6.65 -1.91
C LEU A 67 1.69 6.01 -2.91
N LEU A 68 0.52 5.56 -2.45
CA LEU A 68 -0.48 4.93 -3.32
C LEU A 68 -1.03 5.90 -4.38
N LYS A 69 -1.19 7.18 -4.03
CA LYS A 69 -1.54 8.23 -5.01
C LYS A 69 -0.43 8.46 -6.04
N SER A 70 0.85 8.42 -5.63
CA SER A 70 1.99 8.50 -6.56
C SER A 70 2.00 7.32 -7.54
N ILE A 71 1.78 6.11 -7.04
CA ILE A 71 1.70 4.88 -7.83
C ILE A 71 0.53 4.93 -8.81
N ALA A 72 -0.66 5.32 -8.34
CA ALA A 72 -1.86 5.44 -9.16
C ALA A 72 -1.73 6.51 -10.26
N ALA A 73 -0.97 7.59 -10.00
CA ALA A 73 -0.66 8.62 -10.97
C ALA A 73 0.48 8.23 -11.95
N GLY A 74 1.05 7.03 -11.82
CA GLY A 74 2.16 6.56 -12.65
C GLY A 74 3.49 7.27 -12.38
N LYS A 75 3.62 8.00 -11.27
CA LYS A 75 4.85 8.73 -10.89
C LYS A 75 5.86 7.84 -10.18
N SER A 76 5.41 6.72 -9.61
CA SER A 76 6.27 5.74 -8.96
C SER A 76 5.83 4.34 -9.36
N THR A 77 6.78 3.47 -9.66
CA THR A 77 6.54 2.07 -10.02
C THR A 77 6.99 1.17 -8.88
N VAL A 78 6.11 0.29 -8.40
CA VAL A 78 6.49 -0.71 -7.39
C VAL A 78 7.41 -1.75 -8.02
N VAL A 79 8.50 -2.05 -7.34
CA VAL A 79 9.52 -3.04 -7.73
C VAL A 79 9.37 -4.31 -6.91
N SER A 80 9.08 -4.18 -5.62
CA SER A 80 8.82 -5.31 -4.73
C SER A 80 8.02 -4.85 -3.51
N SER A 81 7.35 -5.81 -2.88
CA SER A 81 6.72 -5.67 -1.59
C SER A 81 6.98 -6.92 -0.74
N ASP A 82 7.11 -6.72 0.56
CA ASP A 82 7.27 -7.80 1.55
C ASP A 82 6.73 -7.32 2.91
N PHE A 83 6.75 -8.18 3.93
CA PHE A 83 6.39 -7.81 5.29
C PHE A 83 7.23 -8.56 6.33
N ALA A 84 7.45 -7.93 7.48
CA ALA A 84 8.12 -8.53 8.62
C ALA A 84 7.40 -8.10 9.91
N GLY A 85 6.80 -9.07 10.61
CA GLY A 85 5.94 -8.76 11.76
C GLY A 85 4.79 -7.85 11.34
N SER A 86 4.62 -6.71 12.01
CA SER A 86 3.63 -5.67 11.71
C SER A 86 4.11 -4.60 10.73
N VAL A 87 5.26 -4.77 10.10
CA VAL A 87 5.81 -3.80 9.14
C VAL A 87 5.64 -4.30 7.71
N ALA A 88 4.99 -3.52 6.86
CA ALA A 88 4.99 -3.72 5.42
C ALA A 88 6.13 -2.92 4.78
N GLU A 89 6.84 -3.54 3.85
CA GLU A 89 7.95 -2.95 3.11
C GLU A 89 7.57 -2.83 1.63
N ILE A 90 7.77 -1.64 1.04
CA ILE A 90 7.46 -1.39 -0.36
C ILE A 90 8.64 -0.69 -1.01
N SER A 91 9.22 -1.32 -2.03
CA SER A 91 10.29 -0.72 -2.84
C SER A 91 9.70 -0.17 -4.14
N VAL A 92 10.00 1.08 -4.45
CA VAL A 92 9.57 1.74 -5.70
C VAL A 92 10.76 2.33 -6.46
N LYS A 93 10.60 2.51 -7.76
CA LYS A 93 11.45 3.34 -8.62
C LYS A 93 10.62 4.49 -9.18
N ASP A 94 11.25 5.63 -9.40
CA ASP A 94 10.65 6.75 -10.12
C ASP A 94 10.82 6.53 -11.64
#